data_AF-A0A625R3H8-F1
#
_entry.id   AF-A0A625R3H8-F1
#
_cell.length_a   1.000
_cell.length_b   1.000
_cell.length_c   1.000
_cell.angle_alpha   90.00
_cell.angle_beta   90.00
_cell.angle_gamma   90.00
#
_symmetry.space_group_name_H-M   'P 1'
#
loop_
_entity.id
_entity.type
_entity.pdbx_description
1 polymer ?
#
loop_
_entity_poly.entity_id
_entity_poly.type
_entity_poly.pdbx_seq_one_letter_code
_entity_poly.pdbx_strand_id
1 'polypeptide(L)'
;MSLADYTPETEEITIPARRGEKAGSFNVRGLSFHDISKIIRVHYHDLDGLFDLYQKTAGEDLTAIATGRFAVSLVSDAPGLVAHVIALAANEEAELEKVQTLPLLVQFDALKKIAGLTFSDVEEVKKMFAQVMEQIGKMKGEEAVSKPGQSAK
;
A
#
# COMPACT_ATOMS: atom_id res chain seq x y z
N MET A 1 -1.15 -2.77 29.45
CA MET A 1 -1.72 -1.46 29.11
C MET A 1 -3.22 -1.62 28.91
N SER A 2 -4.02 -0.63 29.31
CA SER A 2 -5.42 -0.55 28.89
C SER A 2 -5.50 -0.05 27.44
N LEU A 3 -6.60 -0.31 26.73
CA LEU A 3 -6.86 0.31 25.43
C LEU A 3 -6.88 1.85 25.52
N ALA A 4 -7.23 2.40 26.70
CA ALA A 4 -7.21 3.84 26.94
C ALA A 4 -5.80 4.46 26.88
N ASP A 5 -4.76 3.65 27.12
CA ASP A 5 -3.36 4.09 27.12
C ASP A 5 -2.63 3.65 25.85
N TYR A 6 -3.32 2.96 24.93
CA TYR A 6 -2.71 2.45 23.72
C TYR A 6 -2.36 3.60 22.78
N THR A 7 -1.08 3.69 22.45
CA THR A 7 -0.57 4.53 21.38
C THR A 7 0.12 3.60 20.37
N PRO A 8 -0.19 3.73 19.07
CA PRO A 8 0.49 2.93 18.07
C PRO A 8 1.97 3.32 18.04
N GLU A 9 2.83 2.34 17.77
CA GLU A 9 4.22 2.61 17.48
C GLU A 9 4.33 3.45 16.20
N THR A 10 5.26 4.41 16.22
CA THR A 10 5.47 5.34 15.11
C THR A 10 6.94 5.47 14.78
N GLU A 11 7.21 5.73 13.51
CA GLU A 11 8.54 6.04 12.99
C GLU A 11 8.55 7.45 12.37
N GLU A 12 9.65 8.17 12.55
CA GLU A 12 9.82 9.52 11.97
C GLU A 12 10.33 9.44 10.53
N ILE A 13 9.71 10.17 9.61
CA ILE A 13 10.17 10.39 8.25
C ILE A 13 10.80 11.78 8.15
N THR A 14 12.05 11.83 7.68
CA THR A 14 12.78 13.09 7.50
C THR A 14 12.63 13.59 6.07
N ILE A 15 12.25 14.86 5.92
CA ILE A 15 12.22 15.59 4.66
C ILE A 15 13.51 16.42 4.56
N PRO A 16 14.46 16.08 3.67
CA PRO A 16 15.73 16.79 3.59
C PRO A 16 15.52 18.21 3.07
N ALA A 17 16.27 19.16 3.65
CA ALA A 17 16.35 20.52 3.16
C ALA A 17 16.81 20.55 1.69
N ARG A 18 16.13 21.34 0.84
CA ARG A 18 16.59 21.63 -0.52
C ARG A 18 16.53 23.13 -0.78
N ARG A 19 17.53 23.64 -1.51
CA ARG A 19 17.58 25.02 -2.03
C ARG A 19 17.25 26.12 -1.00
N GLY A 20 17.78 26.02 0.22
CA GLY A 20 17.63 27.05 1.25
C GLY A 20 16.36 26.93 2.11
N GLU A 21 15.53 25.92 1.89
CA GLU A 21 14.40 25.60 2.77
C GLU A 21 14.86 24.80 4.01
N LYS A 22 14.07 24.87 5.09
CA LYS A 22 14.32 24.08 6.30
C LYS A 22 13.98 22.62 6.07
N ALA A 23 14.75 21.73 6.68
CA ALA A 23 14.35 20.33 6.78
C ALA A 23 13.04 20.21 7.57
N GLY A 24 12.21 19.26 7.19
CA GLY A 24 10.96 18.92 7.88
C GLY A 24 10.97 17.48 8.34
N SER A 25 9.99 17.10 9.14
CA SER A 25 9.70 15.70 9.45
C SER A 25 8.22 15.50 9.75
N PHE A 26 7.78 14.25 9.68
CA PHE A 26 6.44 13.81 10.08
C PHE A 26 6.53 12.35 10.58
N ASN A 27 5.55 11.90 11.36
CA ASN A 27 5.52 10.55 11.89
C ASN A 27 4.53 9.68 11.12
N VAL A 28 4.85 8.38 11.00
CA VAL A 28 3.96 7.38 10.41
C VAL A 28 3.76 6.22 11.37
N ARG A 29 2.56 5.62 11.36
CA ARG A 29 2.24 4.35 12.04
C ARG A 29 2.04 3.21 11.03
N GLY A 30 1.99 1.98 11.53
CA GLY A 30 1.52 0.83 10.74
C GLY A 30 0.07 0.99 10.30
N LEU A 31 -0.31 0.29 9.23
CA LEU A 31 -1.67 0.28 8.71
C LEU A 31 -2.55 -0.69 9.49
N SER A 32 -3.77 -0.24 9.79
CA SER A 32 -4.83 -1.07 10.37
C SER A 32 -5.72 -1.65 9.28
N PHE A 33 -6.59 -2.58 9.66
CA PHE A 33 -7.66 -3.08 8.76
C PHE A 33 -8.54 -1.95 8.21
N HIS A 34 -8.77 -0.89 8.99
CA HIS A 34 -9.55 0.25 8.54
C HIS A 34 -8.86 0.99 7.39
N ASP A 35 -7.55 1.23 7.50
CA ASP A 35 -6.77 1.91 6.46
C ASP A 35 -6.72 1.08 5.18
N ILE A 36 -6.44 -0.23 5.31
CA ILE A 36 -6.39 -1.15 4.17
C ILE A 36 -7.75 -1.19 3.47
N SER A 37 -8.87 -1.17 4.22
CA SER A 37 -10.20 -1.15 3.63
C SER A 37 -10.48 0.13 2.82
N LYS A 38 -10.00 1.30 3.29
CA LYS A 38 -10.11 2.57 2.56
C LYS A 38 -9.29 2.53 1.28
N ILE A 39 -8.05 2.07 1.38
CA ILE A 39 -7.14 1.95 0.24
C ILE A 39 -7.75 1.08 -0.85
N ILE A 40 -8.21 -0.12 -0.50
CA ILE A 40 -8.81 -1.05 -1.48
C ILE A 40 -10.03 -0.42 -2.14
N ARG A 41 -10.90 0.27 -1.40
CA ARG A 41 -12.11 0.89 -1.97
C ARG A 41 -11.79 2.00 -2.95
N VAL A 42 -10.78 2.82 -2.67
CA VAL A 42 -10.42 3.98 -3.50
C VAL A 42 -9.58 3.56 -4.70
N HIS A 43 -8.66 2.61 -4.50
CA HIS A 43 -7.66 2.23 -5.50
C HIS A 43 -7.92 0.86 -6.13
N TYR A 44 -9.14 0.30 -6.01
CA TYR A 44 -9.46 -1.04 -6.54
C TYR A 44 -9.02 -1.22 -8.00
N HIS A 45 -9.28 -0.21 -8.83
CA HIS A 45 -8.90 -0.23 -10.25
C HIS A 45 -7.39 -0.14 -10.46
N ASP A 46 -6.68 0.63 -9.65
CA ASP A 46 -5.21 0.76 -9.72
C ASP A 46 -4.52 -0.54 -9.27
N LEU A 47 -5.13 -1.23 -8.30
CA LEU A 47 -4.68 -2.54 -7.82
C LEU A 47 -4.83 -3.64 -8.88
N ASP A 48 -5.72 -3.46 -9.85
CA ASP A 48 -5.96 -4.46 -10.88
C ASP A 48 -4.73 -4.75 -11.75
N GLY A 49 -4.04 -3.69 -12.20
CA GLY A 49 -2.79 -3.83 -12.94
C GLY A 49 -1.63 -4.36 -12.09
N LEU A 50 -1.63 -4.04 -10.79
CA LEU A 50 -0.64 -4.55 -9.83
C LEU A 50 -0.84 -6.05 -9.58
N PHE A 51 -2.06 -6.56 -9.70
CA PHE A 51 -2.36 -7.99 -9.58
C PHE A 51 -1.77 -8.81 -10.72
N ASP A 52 -1.88 -8.32 -11.95
CA ASP A 52 -1.25 -8.95 -13.12
C ASP A 52 0.28 -8.94 -12.98
N LEU A 53 0.85 -7.85 -12.46
CA LEU A 53 2.28 -7.74 -12.21
C LEU A 53 2.73 -8.70 -11.10
N TYR A 54 1.98 -8.79 -10.00
CA TYR A 54 2.26 -9.74 -8.92
C TYR A 54 2.18 -11.18 -9.44
N GLN A 55 1.14 -11.58 -10.17
CA GLN A 55 1.04 -12.94 -10.70
C GLN A 55 2.21 -13.30 -11.64
N LYS A 56 2.69 -12.33 -12.43
CA LYS A 56 3.87 -12.52 -13.29
C LYS A 56 5.18 -12.62 -12.50
N THR A 57 5.25 -12.03 -11.31
CA THR A 57 6.50 -11.90 -10.52
C THR A 57 6.55 -12.87 -9.32
N ALA A 58 5.41 -13.29 -8.78
CA ALA A 58 5.28 -14.11 -7.58
C ALA A 58 5.62 -15.60 -7.80
N GLY A 59 5.86 -16.01 -9.05
CA GLY A 59 6.46 -17.31 -9.38
C GLY A 59 7.97 -17.36 -9.15
N GLU A 60 8.62 -16.21 -8.98
CA GLU A 60 10.02 -16.13 -8.53
C GLU A 60 10.03 -15.93 -7.02
N ASP A 61 10.96 -16.58 -6.31
CA ASP A 61 11.17 -16.37 -4.88
C ASP A 61 11.07 -14.88 -4.55
N LEU A 62 10.10 -14.51 -3.71
CA LEU A 62 9.93 -13.15 -3.18
C LEU A 62 11.13 -12.82 -2.28
N THR A 63 12.26 -12.57 -2.93
CA THR A 63 13.51 -12.08 -2.38
C THR A 63 13.38 -10.57 -2.12
N ALA A 64 14.29 -10.00 -1.35
CA ALA A 64 14.36 -8.54 -1.15
C ALA A 64 14.40 -7.75 -2.47
N ILE A 65 14.91 -8.36 -3.55
CA ILE A 65 14.95 -7.77 -4.89
C ILE A 65 13.55 -7.72 -5.52
N ALA A 66 12.75 -8.79 -5.38
CA ALA A 66 11.37 -8.82 -5.87
C ALA A 66 10.49 -7.81 -5.12
N THR A 67 10.64 -7.71 -3.79
CA THR A 67 9.93 -6.70 -2.98
C THR A 67 10.34 -5.27 -3.35
N GLY A 68 11.64 -5.05 -3.62
CA GLY A 68 12.13 -3.75 -4.10
C GLY A 68 11.57 -3.37 -5.47
N ARG A 69 11.50 -4.32 -6.42
CA ARG A 69 10.90 -4.11 -7.74
C ARG A 69 9.40 -3.79 -7.63
N PHE A 70 8.68 -4.54 -6.80
CA PHE A 70 7.26 -4.27 -6.54
C PHE A 70 7.03 -2.87 -5.95
N ALA A 71 7.86 -2.44 -5.00
CA ALA A 71 7.79 -1.08 -4.45
C ALA A 71 8.08 0.00 -5.51
N VAL A 72 9.04 -0.23 -6.41
CA VAL A 72 9.32 0.68 -7.54
C VAL A 72 8.14 0.73 -8.52
N SER A 73 7.52 -0.42 -8.82
CA SER A 73 6.34 -0.49 -9.68
C SER A 73 5.12 0.18 -9.06
N LEU A 74 4.91 0.08 -7.75
CA LEU A 74 3.87 0.84 -7.05
C LEU A 74 4.06 2.35 -7.23
N VAL A 75 5.30 2.83 -7.15
CA VAL A 75 5.61 4.25 -7.37
C VAL A 75 5.38 4.68 -8.81
N SER A 76 5.71 3.84 -9.81
CA SER A 76 5.53 4.20 -11.22
C SER A 76 4.09 4.07 -11.71
N ASP A 77 3.40 3.02 -11.27
CA ASP A 77 2.13 2.59 -11.87
C ASP A 77 0.93 3.01 -11.02
N ALA A 78 1.13 3.26 -9.72
CA ALA A 78 0.09 3.68 -8.79
C ALA A 78 0.57 4.77 -7.81
N PRO A 79 1.09 5.93 -8.27
CA PRO A 79 1.57 7.01 -7.39
C PRO A 79 0.48 7.56 -6.46
N GLY A 80 -0.79 7.53 -6.89
CA GLY A 80 -1.94 7.92 -6.04
C GLY A 80 -2.13 6.99 -4.85
N LEU A 81 -1.95 5.68 -5.05
CA LEU A 81 -2.01 4.66 -3.99
C LEU A 81 -0.89 4.90 -2.96
N VAL A 82 0.33 5.16 -3.42
CA VAL A 82 1.48 5.43 -2.54
C VAL A 82 1.21 6.64 -1.64
N ALA A 83 0.75 7.76 -2.22
CA ALA A 83 0.46 8.95 -1.43
C ALA A 83 -0.67 8.72 -0.42
N HIS A 84 -1.70 7.96 -0.80
CA HIS A 84 -2.82 7.66 0.08
C HIS A 84 -2.43 6.75 1.26
N VAL A 85 -1.58 5.75 1.01
CA VAL A 85 -0.97 4.93 2.06
C VAL A 85 -0.22 5.80 3.07
N ILE A 86 0.64 6.70 2.59
CA ILE A 86 1.43 7.58 3.46
C ILE A 86 0.52 8.53 4.26
N ALA A 87 -0.46 9.15 3.61
CA ALA A 87 -1.39 10.08 4.26
C ALA A 87 -2.21 9.40 5.38
N LEU A 88 -2.69 8.17 5.13
CA LEU A 88 -3.37 7.37 6.15
C LEU A 88 -2.44 7.00 7.32
N ALA A 89 -1.23 6.55 7.02
CA ALA A 89 -0.24 6.20 8.03
C ALA A 89 0.23 7.40 8.86
N ALA A 90 0.25 8.59 8.28
CA ALA A 90 0.52 9.84 8.99
C ALA A 90 -0.68 10.38 9.79
N ASN A 91 -1.88 9.82 9.59
CA ASN A 91 -3.16 10.37 10.06
C ASN A 91 -3.45 11.79 9.52
N GLU A 92 -2.93 12.10 8.34
CA GLU A 92 -3.07 13.39 7.66
C GLU A 92 -3.72 13.20 6.27
N GLU A 93 -4.80 12.43 6.20
CA GLU A 93 -5.51 12.09 4.95
C GLU A 93 -5.96 13.34 4.16
N ALA A 94 -6.24 14.45 4.87
CA ALA A 94 -6.60 15.74 4.26
C ALA A 94 -5.45 16.38 3.45
N GLU A 95 -4.19 15.99 3.71
CA GLU A 95 -3.00 16.53 3.07
C GLU A 95 -2.54 15.70 1.86
N LEU A 96 -3.41 14.84 1.31
CA LEU A 96 -3.08 13.90 0.24
C LEU A 96 -2.33 14.54 -0.93
N GLU A 97 -2.81 15.70 -1.40
CA GLU A 97 -2.17 16.44 -2.51
C GLU A 97 -0.75 16.87 -2.17
N LYS A 98 -0.50 17.26 -0.92
CA LYS A 98 0.83 17.63 -0.44
C LYS A 98 1.75 16.42 -0.35
N VAL A 99 1.23 15.28 0.12
CA VAL A 99 1.97 14.01 0.20
C VAL A 99 2.44 13.56 -1.19
N GLN A 100 1.62 13.75 -2.24
CA GLN A 100 2.00 13.43 -3.64
C GLN A 100 3.24 14.20 -4.11
N THR A 101 3.51 15.37 -3.55
CA THR A 101 4.66 16.22 -3.91
C THR A 101 5.95 15.86 -3.16
N LEU A 102 5.90 14.92 -2.22
CA LEU A 102 7.08 14.51 -1.46
C LEU A 102 8.20 14.04 -2.41
N PRO A 103 9.48 14.31 -2.10
CA PRO A 103 10.58 13.77 -2.87
C PRO A 103 10.50 12.24 -2.96
N LEU A 104 10.80 11.68 -4.12
CA LEU A 104 10.73 10.23 -4.38
C LEU A 104 11.36 9.36 -3.26
N LEU A 105 12.57 9.71 -2.83
CA LEU A 105 13.27 8.95 -1.79
C LEU A 105 12.60 9.04 -0.41
N VAL A 106 11.89 10.14 -0.14
CA VAL A 106 11.10 10.31 1.10
C VAL A 106 9.86 9.42 1.06
N GLN A 107 9.18 9.33 -0.09
CA GLN A 107 8.04 8.43 -0.25
C GLN A 107 8.47 6.96 -0.10
N PHE A 108 9.61 6.59 -0.70
CA PHE A 108 10.16 5.23 -0.57
C PHE A 108 10.52 4.87 0.88
N ASP A 109 11.19 5.79 1.61
CA ASP A 109 11.50 5.59 3.02
C ASP A 109 10.22 5.43 3.86
N ALA A 110 9.22 6.28 3.62
CA ALA A 110 7.92 6.17 4.28
C ALA A 110 7.26 4.81 4.07
N LEU A 111 7.20 4.31 2.83
CA LEU A 111 6.63 2.98 2.53
C LEU A 111 7.38 1.87 3.28
N LYS A 112 8.71 1.94 3.34
CA LYS A 112 9.53 0.94 4.05
C LYS A 112 9.22 0.91 5.54
N LYS A 113 9.12 2.08 6.17
CA LYS A 113 8.83 2.17 7.62
C LYS A 113 7.39 1.76 7.93
N ILE A 114 6.42 2.19 7.12
CA ILE A 114 5.03 1.77 7.24
C ILE A 114 4.92 0.26 7.15
N ALA A 115 5.60 -0.38 6.19
CA ALA A 115 5.61 -1.83 6.06
C ALA A 115 6.20 -2.50 7.32
N GLY A 116 7.32 -2.00 7.84
CA GLY A 116 7.94 -2.52 9.06
C GLY A 116 7.06 -2.38 10.32
N LEU A 117 6.24 -1.33 10.39
CA LEU A 117 5.29 -1.12 11.49
C LEU A 117 3.96 -1.89 11.30
N THR A 118 3.65 -2.32 10.07
CA THR A 118 2.40 -3.03 9.74
C THR A 118 2.54 -4.53 9.89
N PHE A 119 3.71 -5.07 9.56
CA PHE A 119 3.95 -6.51 9.49
C PHE A 119 5.09 -6.90 10.43
N SER A 120 4.89 -7.97 11.21
CA SER A 120 5.89 -8.43 12.18
C SER A 120 7.09 -9.08 11.49
N ASP A 121 6.85 -9.69 10.33
CA ASP A 121 7.88 -10.25 9.46
C ASP A 121 7.44 -10.28 7.99
N VAL A 122 8.38 -10.61 7.11
CA VAL A 122 8.15 -10.67 5.66
C VAL A 122 7.23 -11.85 5.25
N GLU A 123 7.13 -12.91 6.06
CA GLU A 123 6.26 -14.05 5.77
C GLU A 123 4.78 -13.70 6.00
N GLU A 124 4.46 -12.93 7.04
CA GLU A 124 3.12 -12.40 7.31
C GLU A 124 2.62 -11.53 6.15
N VAL A 125 3.50 -10.67 5.60
CA VAL A 125 3.20 -9.88 4.38
C VAL A 125 2.78 -10.82 3.26
N LYS A 126 3.62 -11.82 2.93
CA LYS A 126 3.37 -12.76 1.82
C LYS A 126 2.03 -13.48 2.00
N LYS A 127 1.75 -13.95 3.21
CA LYS A 127 0.52 -14.67 3.54
C LYS A 127 -0.71 -13.78 3.42
N MET A 128 -0.64 -12.56 3.95
CA MET A 128 -1.75 -11.60 3.86
C MET A 128 -2.04 -11.23 2.42
N PHE A 129 -1.01 -10.89 1.64
CA PHE A 129 -1.17 -10.62 0.22
C PHE A 129 -1.75 -11.83 -0.51
N ALA A 130 -1.22 -13.05 -0.32
CA ALA A 130 -1.75 -14.25 -0.95
C ALA A 130 -3.25 -14.47 -0.64
N GLN A 131 -3.68 -14.25 0.61
CA GLN A 131 -5.08 -14.39 1.02
C GLN A 131 -5.99 -13.34 0.39
N VAL A 132 -5.56 -12.07 0.37
CA VAL A 132 -6.30 -10.98 -0.31
C VAL A 132 -6.42 -11.28 -1.80
N MET A 133 -5.33 -11.75 -2.42
CA MET A 133 -5.29 -12.12 -3.83
C MET A 133 -6.20 -13.30 -4.16
N GLU A 134 -6.22 -14.33 -3.32
CA GLU A 134 -7.12 -15.48 -3.47
C GLU A 134 -8.59 -15.05 -3.38
N GLN A 135 -8.93 -14.16 -2.45
CA GLN A 135 -10.29 -13.64 -2.28
C GLN A 135 -10.74 -12.81 -3.50
N ILE A 136 -9.89 -11.91 -4.00
CA ILE A 136 -10.19 -11.09 -5.19
C ILE A 136 -10.32 -11.96 -6.44
N GLY A 137 -9.45 -12.98 -6.59
CA GLY A 137 -9.55 -13.96 -7.67
C GLY A 137 -10.87 -14.73 -7.65
N LYS A 138 -11.36 -15.13 -6.47
CA LYS A 138 -12.68 -15.77 -6.31
C LYS A 138 -13.83 -14.83 -6.73
N MET A 139 -13.79 -13.56 -6.34
CA MET A 139 -14.80 -12.57 -6.73
C MET A 139 -14.87 -12.37 -8.26
N LYS A 140 -13.72 -12.27 -8.93
CA LYS A 140 -13.67 -12.19 -10.40
C LYS A 140 -14.16 -13.46 -11.10
N GLY A 141 -13.85 -14.63 -10.53
CA GLY A 141 -14.33 -15.92 -11.02
C GLY A 141 -15.85 -16.07 -10.90
N GLU A 142 -16.44 -15.58 -9.81
CA GLU A 142 -17.90 -15.58 -9.61
C GLU A 142 -18.62 -14.60 -10.55
N GLU A 143 -18.05 -13.41 -10.81
CA GLU A 143 -18.60 -12.46 -11.80
C GLU A 143 -18.62 -13.05 -13.22
N ALA A 144 -17.57 -13.78 -13.63
CA ALA A 144 -17.48 -14.43 -14.93
C ALA A 144 -18.49 -15.58 -15.10
N VAL A 145 -18.85 -16.29 -14.02
CA VAL A 145 -19.85 -17.37 -14.03
C VAL A 145 -21.28 -16.81 -13.97
N SER A 146 -21.49 -15.59 -13.48
CA SER A 146 -22.81 -14.95 -13.39
C SER A 146 -23.37 -14.41 -14.72
N LYS A 147 -22.55 -14.32 -15.80
CA LYS A 147 -22.98 -13.84 -17.13
C LYS A 147 -22.79 -14.88 -18.25
N PRO A 148 -23.58 -15.96 -18.27
CA PRO A 148 -24.02 -16.52 -19.53
C PRO A 148 -25.54 -16.72 -19.53
N GLY A 149 -26.30 -15.76 -20.10
CA GLY A 149 -27.73 -15.99 -20.32
C GLY A 149 -28.66 -14.78 -20.47
N GLN A 150 -28.27 -13.70 -21.15
CA GLN A 150 -29.26 -12.78 -21.74
C GLN A 150 -28.92 -12.52 -23.20
N SER A 151 -29.25 -13.49 -24.05
CA SER A 151 -29.61 -13.30 -25.46
C SER A 151 -30.12 -14.62 -26.02
N ALA A 152 -31.43 -14.80 -26.06
CA ALA A 152 -32.17 -15.48 -27.12
C ALA A 152 -33.65 -15.67 -26.73
N LYS A 153 -34.48 -14.67 -27.02
CA LYS A 153 -35.69 -14.73 -27.87
C LYS A 153 -36.60 -13.53 -27.60
#